data_AF-A0A6A0A920-F1
#
_entry.id   AF-A0A6A0A920-F1
#
_cell.length_a   1.000
_cell.length_b   1.000
_cell.length_c   1.000
_cell.angle_alpha   90.00
_cell.angle_beta   90.00
_cell.angle_gamma   90.00
#
_symmetry.space_group_name_H-M   'P 1'
#
loop_
_entity.id
_entity.type
_entity.pdbx_description
1 polymer ?
#
loop_
_entity_poly.entity_id
_entity_poly.type
_entity_poly.pdbx_seq_one_letter_code
_entity_poly.pdbx_strand_id
1 'polypeptide(L)' 'MEREQAYKDAAEHYEAAWKHESQASAAVGYKLAFNYLKAKRFVEAIDVCHKVIKAFPDYPRIRKDILEKARQGLKP' A
#
# COMPACT_ATOMS: atom_id res chain seq x y z
N MET A 1 -18.22 -5.38 7.21
CA MET A 1 -17.75 -5.11 8.59
C MET A 1 -17.13 -3.73 8.61
N GLU A 2 -17.47 -2.90 9.59
CA GLU A 2 -17.11 -1.47 9.67
C GLU A 2 -15.61 -1.18 9.51
N ARG A 3 -14.75 -2.10 9.99
CA ARG A 3 -13.29 -1.96 9.89
C ARG A 3 -12.79 -1.98 8.44
N GLU A 4 -13.41 -2.76 7.56
CA GLU A 4 -13.01 -2.81 6.14
C GLU A 4 -13.33 -1.48 5.43
N GLN A 5 -14.45 -0.86 5.78
CA GLN A 5 -14.84 0.45 5.24
C GLN A 5 -13.84 1.52 5.65
N ALA A 6 -13.45 1.54 6.93
CA ALA A 6 -12.45 2.48 7.43
C ALA A 6 -11.09 2.36 6.71
N TYR A 7 -10.67 1.15 6.32
CA TYR A 7 -9.44 0.97 5.54
C TYR A 7 -9.57 1.45 4.09
N LYS A 8 -10.76 1.36 3.49
CA LYS A 8 -11.02 1.90 2.15
C LYS A 8 -10.94 3.42 2.17
N ASP A 9 -11.66 4.06 3.08
CA ASP A 9 -11.69 5.52 3.21
C ASP A 9 -10.28 6.06 3.52
N ALA A 10 -9.55 5.43 4.44
CA ALA A 10 -8.17 5.78 4.75
C ALA A 10 -7.25 5.64 3.53
N ALA A 11 -7.42 4.59 2.72
CA ALA A 11 -6.63 4.40 1.50
C ALA A 11 -6.84 5.56 0.51
N GLU A 12 -8.06 6.06 0.35
CA GLU A 12 -8.33 7.18 -0.56
C GLU A 12 -7.62 8.47 -0.10
N HIS A 13 -7.64 8.76 1.21
CA HIS A 13 -6.92 9.92 1.76
C HIS A 13 -5.40 9.79 1.59
N TYR A 14 -4.83 8.62 1.88
CA TYR A 14 -3.40 8.39 1.67
C TYR A 14 -3.02 8.41 0.19
N GLU A 15 -3.89 7.94 -0.71
CA GLU A 15 -3.65 7.99 -2.15
C GLU A 15 -3.59 9.43 -2.66
N ALA A 16 -4.54 10.26 -2.25
CA ALA A 16 -4.55 11.68 -2.59
C ALA A 16 -3.28 12.38 -2.11
N ALA A 17 -2.89 12.15 -0.84
CA ALA A 17 -1.66 12.71 -0.28
C ALA A 17 -0.42 12.22 -1.03
N TRP A 18 -0.33 10.92 -1.32
CA TRP A 18 0.83 10.33 -1.99
C TRP A 18 0.97 10.82 -3.43
N LYS A 19 -0.15 11.04 -4.14
CA LYS A 19 -0.14 11.66 -5.48
C LYS A 19 0.26 13.13 -5.41
N HIS A 20 -0.24 13.87 -4.42
CA HIS A 20 0.10 15.30 -4.25
C HIS A 20 1.59 15.50 -3.96
N GLU A 21 2.19 14.62 -3.16
CA GLU A 21 3.63 14.58 -2.90
C GLU A 21 4.44 13.94 -4.04
N SER A 22 3.85 13.71 -5.21
CA SER A 22 4.51 13.07 -6.37
C SER A 22 5.21 11.74 -6.04
N GLN A 23 4.60 10.94 -5.16
CA GLN A 23 5.11 9.65 -4.68
C GLN A 23 6.48 9.73 -3.98
N ALA A 24 6.87 10.92 -3.51
CA ALA A 24 8.18 11.19 -2.90
C ALA A 24 8.31 10.77 -1.43
N SER A 25 7.27 10.15 -0.84
CA SER A 25 7.28 9.72 0.57
C SER A 25 7.09 8.22 0.71
N ALA A 26 8.15 7.54 1.16
CA ALA A 26 8.11 6.11 1.47
C ALA A 26 7.12 5.79 2.60
N ALA A 27 7.03 6.67 3.61
CA ALA A 27 6.16 6.47 4.77
C ALA A 27 4.68 6.56 4.39
N VAL A 28 4.30 7.52 3.54
CA VAL A 28 2.94 7.64 3.03
C VAL A 28 2.62 6.45 2.11
N GLY A 29 3.53 6.08 1.21
CA GLY A 29 3.38 4.90 0.36
C GLY A 29 3.22 3.59 1.14
N TYR A 30 3.96 3.42 2.23
CA TYR A 30 3.80 2.27 3.13
C TYR A 30 2.40 2.22 3.75
N LYS A 31 1.93 3.35 4.31
CA LYS A 31 0.60 3.44 4.92
C LYS A 31 -0.50 3.20 3.88
N LEU A 32 -0.35 3.74 2.67
CA LEU A 32 -1.26 3.51 1.55
C LEU A 32 -1.36 2.01 1.20
N ALA A 33 -0.22 1.37 0.93
CA ALA A 33 -0.16 -0.05 0.58
C ALA A 33 -0.74 -0.93 1.69
N PHE A 34 -0.52 -0.56 2.96
CA PHE A 34 -1.06 -1.29 4.10
C PHE A 34 -2.58 -1.21 4.16
N ASN A 35 -3.16 -0.02 3.93
CA ASN A 35 -4.60 0.16 3.90
C ASN A 35 -5.24 -0.59 2.71
N TYR A 36 -4.61 -0.56 1.53
CA TYR A 36 -5.04 -1.38 0.40
C TYR A 36 -5.03 -2.89 0.73
N LEU A 37 -3.98 -3.39 1.39
CA LEU A 37 -3.93 -4.79 1.84
C LEU A 37 -5.10 -5.12 2.78
N LYS A 38 -5.37 -4.26 3.77
CA LYS A 38 -6.46 -4.48 4.73
C LYS A 38 -7.86 -4.36 4.12
N ALA A 39 -7.99 -3.55 3.06
CA ALA A 39 -9.19 -3.44 2.25
C ALA A 39 -9.32 -4.53 1.17
N LYS A 40 -8.43 -5.54 1.15
CA LYS A 40 -8.35 -6.61 0.14
C LYS A 40 -8.11 -6.13 -1.29
N ARG A 41 -7.63 -4.90 -1.46
CA ARG A 41 -7.21 -4.30 -2.73
C ARG A 41 -5.77 -4.72 -3.07
N PHE A 42 -5.58 -6.02 -3.28
CA PHE A 42 -4.23 -6.61 -3.36
C PHE A 42 -3.40 -6.13 -4.54
N VAL A 43 -4.01 -5.93 -5.71
CA VAL A 43 -3.31 -5.44 -6.92
C VAL A 43 -2.72 -4.06 -6.68
N GLU A 44 -3.49 -3.18 -6.06
CA GLU A 44 -3.10 -1.79 -5.78
C GLU A 44 -2.04 -1.73 -4.68
N ALA A 45 -2.17 -2.57 -3.64
CA ALA A 45 -1.12 -2.73 -2.63
C ALA A 45 0.22 -3.15 -3.28
N ILE A 46 0.19 -4.09 -4.23
CA ILE A 46 1.39 -4.57 -4.94
C ILE A 46 2.02 -3.46 -5.79
N ASP A 47 1.22 -2.69 -6.51
CA ASP A 47 1.70 -1.58 -7.35
C ASP A 47 2.42 -0.51 -6.51
N VAL A 48 1.78 -0.08 -5.41
CA VAL A 48 2.39 0.89 -4.47
C VAL A 48 3.69 0.34 -3.88
N CYS A 49 3.72 -0.94 -3.49
CA CYS A 49 4.94 -1.57 -2.98
C CYS A 49 6.08 -1.46 -3.99
N HIS A 50 5.86 -1.82 -5.27
CA HIS A 50 6.90 -1.75 -6.29
C HIS A 50 7.39 -0.31 -6.52
N LYS A 51 6.49 0.67 -6.55
CA LYS A 51 6.83 2.09 -6.68
C LYS A 51 7.69 2.59 -5.52
N VAL A 52 7.28 2.29 -4.27
CA VAL A 52 8.05 2.66 -3.06
C VAL A 52 9.43 2.01 -3.08
N ILE A 53 9.53 0.72 -3.40
CA ILE A 53 10.81 0.02 -3.46
C ILE A 53 11.73 0.61 -4.53
N LYS A 54 11.18 0.99 -5.68
CA LYS A 54 11.95 1.57 -6.79
C LYS A 54 12.51 2.94 -6.41
N ALA A 55 11.72 3.75 -5.69
CA ALA A 55 12.14 5.08 -5.24
C ALA A 55 13.02 5.04 -3.98
N PHE A 56 12.79 4.06 -3.09
CA PHE A 56 13.42 3.91 -1.78
C PHE A 56 13.92 2.47 -1.58
N PRO A 57 15.04 2.08 -2.23
CA PRO A 57 15.57 0.72 -2.17
C PRO A 57 15.95 0.28 -0.74
N ASP A 58 16.35 1.22 0.12
CA ASP A 58 16.67 1.02 1.54
C ASP A 58 15.43 0.84 2.45
N TYR A 59 14.23 0.69 1.86
CA TYR A 59 12.98 0.49 2.58
C TYR A 59 12.41 -0.94 2.41
N PRO A 60 13.17 -2.01 2.72
CA PRO A 60 12.81 -3.39 2.39
C PRO A 60 11.61 -3.92 3.18
N ARG A 61 11.25 -3.28 4.31
CA ARG A 61 10.18 -3.74 5.20
C ARG A 61 8.84 -3.88 4.46
N ILE A 62 8.57 -3.00 3.49
CA ILE A 62 7.33 -3.03 2.68
C ILE A 62 7.19 -4.33 1.86
N ARG A 63 8.30 -4.97 1.50
CA ARG A 63 8.28 -6.25 0.76
C ARG A 63 7.65 -7.35 1.61
N LYS A 64 8.18 -7.54 2.83
CA LYS A 64 7.75 -8.62 3.71
C LYS A 64 6.39 -8.37 4.34
N ASP A 65 6.16 -7.13 4.77
CA ASP A 65 4.99 -6.83 5.56
C ASP A 65 3.72 -6.69 4.71
N ILE A 66 3.87 -6.35 3.43
CA ILE A 66 2.76 -6.00 2.54
C ILE A 66 2.82 -6.78 1.22
N LEU A 67 3.89 -6.64 0.43
CA LEU A 67 3.95 -7.21 -0.93
C LEU A 67 3.75 -8.73 -0.95
N GLU A 68 4.43 -9.47 -0.07
CA GLU A 68 4.29 -10.92 0.04
C GLU A 68 2.87 -11.34 0.45
N LYS A 69 2.27 -10.64 1.41
CA LYS A 69 0.92 -10.93 1.89
C LYS A 69 -0.15 -10.60 0.85
N ALA A 70 0.02 -9.50 0.12
CA ALA A 70 -0.88 -9.13 -0.97
C ALA A 70 -0.84 -10.17 -2.10
N ARG A 71 0.37 -10.68 -2.45
CA ARG A 71 0.52 -11.76 -3.42
C ARG A 71 -0.13 -13.06 -2.97
N GLN A 72 -0.05 -13.40 -1.68
CA GLN A 72 -0.75 -14.56 -1.13
C GLN A 72 -2.27 -14.41 -1.22
N GLY A 73 -2.80 -13.20 -0.98
CA GLY A 73 -4.23 -12.90 -1.11
C GLY A 73 -4.79 -12.93 -2.53
N LEU A 74 -3.94 -12.92 -3.56
CA LEU A 74 -4.32 -13.09 -4.96
C LEU A 74 -4.31 -14.55 -5.44
N LYS A 75 -3.79 -15.48 -4.64
CA LYS A 75 -3.83 -16.89 -5.00
C LYS A 75 -5.28 -17.39 -4.92
N PRO A 76 -5.71 -18.25 -5.86
CA PRO A 76 -7.05 -18.83 -5.86
C PRO A 76 -7.29 -19.72 -4.63
#